data_AF-A0A285P321-F1
#
_entry.id   AF-A0A285P321-F1
#
_cell.length_a   1.000
_cell.length_b   1.000
_cell.length_c   1.000
_cell.angle_alpha   90.00
_cell.angle_beta   90.00
_cell.angle_gamma   90.00
#
_symmetry.space_group_name_H-M   'P 1'
#
loop_
_entity.id
_entity.type
_entity.pdbx_description
1 polymer ?
#
loop_
_entity_poly.entity_id
_entity_poly.type
_entity_poly.pdbx_seq_one_letter_code
_entity_poly.pdbx_strand_id
1 'polypeptide(L)'
;MFPYRNDVRKILIPYLQQLTSEQWQANAYHNSISWVIDHMAQTEDYWVFQVGLKQNSRILDDQDPLTNYIHIREETDKVLYSLQKEEWAQFVDVPDFSDGWQPPSEPTMQWLFHHVYSHEAYHAGQVGVIARLNGFGGPLF
;
A
#
# COMPACT_ATOMS: atom_id res chain seq x y z
N MET A 1 8.74 16.21 0.54
CA MET A 1 8.72 15.18 -0.53
C MET A 1 7.37 14.47 -0.46
N PHE A 2 6.76 14.06 -1.58
CA PHE A 2 5.42 13.42 -1.66
C PHE A 2 4.27 14.12 -0.88
N PRO A 3 3.84 15.33 -1.31
CA PRO A 3 2.81 16.09 -0.59
C PRO A 3 1.44 15.40 -0.55
N TYR A 4 1.13 14.57 -1.54
CA TYR A 4 -0.18 13.92 -1.71
C TYR A 4 -0.22 12.46 -1.25
N ARG A 5 0.85 11.95 -0.60
CA ARG A 5 0.98 10.53 -0.24
C ARG A 5 -0.18 9.98 0.62
N ASN A 6 -0.84 10.83 1.38
CA ASN A 6 -1.94 10.44 2.27
C ASN A 6 -3.32 10.83 1.72
N ASP A 7 -3.43 11.40 0.53
CA ASP A 7 -4.72 11.88 0.02
C ASP A 7 -5.68 10.74 -0.30
N VAL A 8 -5.17 9.63 -0.86
CA VAL A 8 -5.96 8.39 -1.04
C VAL A 8 -6.50 7.90 0.30
N ARG A 9 -5.63 7.82 1.32
CA ARG A 9 -5.96 7.33 2.67
C ARG A 9 -7.00 8.19 3.39
N LYS A 10 -6.99 9.51 3.20
CA LYS A 10 -7.99 10.43 3.78
C LYS A 10 -9.42 10.11 3.33
N ILE A 11 -9.59 9.55 2.13
CA ILE A 11 -10.89 9.14 1.59
C ILE A 11 -11.15 7.66 1.90
N LEU A 12 -10.14 6.82 1.72
CA LEU A 12 -10.28 5.37 1.80
C LEU A 12 -10.50 4.87 3.23
N ILE A 13 -9.76 5.38 4.23
CA ILE A 13 -9.90 4.88 5.62
C ILE A 13 -11.31 5.12 6.17
N PRO A 14 -11.91 6.33 6.09
CA PRO A 14 -13.28 6.55 6.55
C PRO A 14 -14.30 5.67 5.83
N TYR A 15 -14.07 5.39 4.54
CA TYR A 15 -14.92 4.49 3.77
C TYR A 15 -14.84 3.05 4.32
N LEU A 16 -13.63 2.53 4.53
CA LEU A 16 -13.39 1.17 5.03
C LEU A 16 -13.98 0.95 6.44
N GLN A 17 -13.93 1.98 7.30
CA GLN A 17 -14.51 1.94 8.65
C GLN A 17 -16.04 1.79 8.67
N GLN A 18 -16.72 2.09 7.56
CA GLN A 18 -18.18 2.01 7.44
C GLN A 18 -18.65 0.70 6.81
N LEU A 19 -17.74 -0.11 6.29
CA LEU A 19 -18.09 -1.36 5.64
C LEU A 19 -18.53 -2.41 6.65
N THR A 20 -19.62 -3.10 6.32
CA THR A 20 -20.05 -4.32 7.01
C THR A 20 -19.10 -5.48 6.67
N SER A 21 -19.11 -6.52 7.51
CA SER A 21 -18.30 -7.72 7.26
C SER A 21 -18.60 -8.37 5.90
N GLU A 22 -19.85 -8.32 5.43
CA GLU A 22 -20.22 -8.83 4.10
C GLU A 22 -19.59 -7.99 2.99
N GLN A 23 -19.61 -6.67 3.10
CA GLN A 23 -19.00 -5.77 2.12
C GLN A 23 -17.47 -5.93 2.06
N TRP A 24 -16.82 -6.17 3.20
CA TRP A 24 -15.39 -6.50 3.25
C TRP A 24 -15.04 -7.76 2.45
N GLN A 25 -15.98 -8.72 2.40
CA GLN A 25 -15.82 -10.02 1.75
C GLN A 25 -16.53 -10.12 0.39
N ALA A 26 -16.99 -9.00 -0.16
CA ALA A 26 -17.71 -8.96 -1.42
C ALA A 26 -16.86 -9.53 -2.58
N ASN A 27 -17.47 -10.35 -3.45
CA ASN A 27 -16.75 -11.26 -4.34
C ASN A 27 -17.14 -11.18 -5.83
N ALA A 28 -17.84 -10.12 -6.26
CA ALA A 28 -18.09 -9.88 -7.70
C ALA A 28 -16.84 -9.53 -8.53
N TYR A 29 -15.65 -9.55 -7.91
CA TYR A 29 -14.33 -9.36 -8.51
C TYR A 29 -13.39 -10.45 -8.00
N HIS A 30 -12.26 -10.67 -8.67
CA HIS A 30 -11.34 -11.77 -8.32
C HIS A 30 -10.71 -11.63 -6.91
N ASN A 31 -10.66 -10.41 -6.38
CA ASN A 31 -10.20 -10.11 -5.02
C ASN A 31 -11.31 -9.41 -4.22
N SER A 32 -11.40 -9.71 -2.93
CA SER A 32 -12.26 -8.98 -1.98
C SER A 32 -11.61 -7.67 -1.54
N ILE A 33 -12.40 -6.76 -0.95
CA ILE A 33 -11.85 -5.53 -0.36
C ILE A 33 -10.83 -5.89 0.74
N SER A 34 -11.15 -6.87 1.58
CA SER A 34 -10.24 -7.37 2.63
C SER A 34 -8.88 -7.78 2.06
N TRP A 35 -8.88 -8.53 0.95
CA TRP A 35 -7.65 -8.96 0.31
C TRP A 35 -6.87 -7.77 -0.25
N VAL A 36 -7.54 -6.82 -0.90
CA VAL A 36 -6.88 -5.64 -1.50
C VAL A 36 -6.23 -4.76 -0.43
N ILE A 37 -6.91 -4.53 0.70
CA ILE A 37 -6.35 -3.72 1.80
C ILE A 37 -5.13 -4.41 2.43
N ASP A 38 -5.24 -5.72 2.68
CA ASP A 38 -4.12 -6.52 3.21
C ASP A 38 -2.92 -6.52 2.23
N HIS A 39 -3.19 -6.72 0.94
CA HIS A 39 -2.17 -6.69 -0.10
C HIS A 39 -1.42 -5.34 -0.17
N MET A 40 -2.12 -4.21 -0.04
CA MET A 40 -1.47 -2.89 0.02
C MET A 40 -0.55 -2.77 1.24
N ALA A 41 -0.98 -3.22 2.42
CA ALA A 41 -0.16 -3.18 3.63
C ALA A 41 1.10 -4.03 3.49
N GLN A 42 0.95 -5.27 3.02
CA GLN A 42 2.06 -6.20 2.81
C GLN A 42 3.05 -5.70 1.75
N THR A 43 2.55 -5.11 0.67
CA THR A 43 3.39 -4.58 -0.40
C THR A 43 4.17 -3.36 0.06
N GLU A 44 3.54 -2.44 0.79
CA GLU A 44 4.23 -1.29 1.39
C GLU A 44 5.29 -1.75 2.38
N ASP A 45 4.97 -2.71 3.25
CA ASP A 45 5.94 -3.29 4.20
C ASP A 45 7.13 -3.93 3.50
N TYR A 46 6.86 -4.78 2.51
CA TYR A 46 7.87 -5.48 1.74
C TYR A 46 8.83 -4.50 1.06
N TRP A 47 8.30 -3.51 0.34
CA TRP A 47 9.14 -2.55 -0.36
C TRP A 47 9.92 -1.67 0.60
N VAL A 48 9.26 -1.04 1.58
CA VAL A 48 9.93 -0.04 2.43
C VAL A 48 10.91 -0.72 3.38
N PHE A 49 10.47 -1.73 4.14
CA PHE A 49 11.29 -2.29 5.22
C PHE A 49 12.19 -3.42 4.74
N GLN A 50 11.65 -4.38 3.99
CA GLN A 50 12.40 -5.58 3.63
C GLN A 50 13.35 -5.33 2.45
N VAL A 51 12.89 -4.62 1.42
CA VAL A 51 13.71 -4.32 0.24
C VAL A 51 14.55 -3.06 0.45
N GLY A 52 13.92 -1.95 0.85
CA GLY A 52 14.59 -0.65 1.00
C GLY A 52 15.56 -0.61 2.17
N LEU A 53 15.10 -1.02 3.36
CA LEU A 53 15.90 -0.95 4.59
C LEU A 53 16.60 -2.26 4.99
N LYS A 54 16.33 -3.37 4.30
CA LYS A 54 16.86 -4.71 4.61
C LYS A 54 16.56 -5.13 6.06
N GLN A 55 15.35 -4.81 6.54
CA GLN A 55 14.82 -5.12 7.85
C GLN A 55 13.75 -6.21 7.79
N ASN A 56 13.37 -6.75 8.96
CA ASN A 56 12.24 -7.67 9.06
C ASN A 56 10.92 -6.92 8.78
N SER A 57 9.89 -7.72 8.42
CA SER A 57 8.52 -7.24 8.30
C SER A 57 8.05 -6.58 9.60
N ARG A 58 7.24 -5.54 9.45
CA ARG A 58 6.53 -4.82 10.52
C ARG A 58 5.04 -5.12 10.52
N ILE A 59 4.57 -6.05 9.68
CA ILE A 59 3.19 -6.53 9.72
C ILE A 59 2.93 -7.13 11.11
N LEU A 60 1.79 -6.77 11.69
CA LEU A 60 1.35 -7.29 12.97
C LEU A 60 0.56 -8.58 12.75
N ASP A 61 0.98 -9.64 13.42
CA ASP A 61 0.28 -10.93 13.40
C ASP A 61 -1.14 -10.80 14.00
N ASP A 62 -2.07 -11.59 13.46
CA ASP A 62 -3.45 -11.70 13.92
C ASP A 62 -4.26 -10.38 13.96
N GLN A 63 -3.81 -9.33 13.25
CA GLN A 63 -4.55 -8.08 13.10
C GLN A 63 -5.43 -8.09 11.84
N ASP A 64 -6.53 -7.32 11.88
CA ASP A 64 -7.36 -7.13 10.72
C ASP A 64 -6.64 -6.29 9.63
N PRO A 65 -7.04 -6.41 8.35
CA PRO A 65 -6.39 -5.70 7.26
C PRO A 65 -6.35 -4.18 7.42
N LEU A 66 -7.38 -3.55 7.98
CA LEU A 66 -7.41 -2.10 8.15
C LEU A 66 -6.39 -1.65 9.19
N THR A 67 -6.28 -2.39 10.30
CA THR A 67 -5.27 -2.13 11.34
C THR A 67 -3.85 -2.20 10.77
N ASN A 68 -3.51 -3.26 10.04
CA ASN A 68 -2.19 -3.38 9.40
C ASN A 68 -1.97 -2.30 8.33
N TYR A 69 -2.98 -1.99 7.52
CA TYR A 69 -2.90 -0.93 6.52
C TYR A 69 -2.57 0.43 7.12
N ILE A 70 -3.20 0.80 8.25
CA ILE A 70 -2.90 2.04 8.99
C ILE A 70 -1.50 1.98 9.60
N HIS A 71 -1.21 0.91 10.35
CA HIS A 71 0.05 0.75 11.08
C HIS A 71 1.27 0.88 10.16
N ILE A 72 1.29 0.17 9.03
CA ILE A 72 2.42 0.19 8.10
C ILE A 72 2.70 1.58 7.54
N ARG A 73 1.68 2.41 7.32
CA ARG A 73 1.91 3.80 6.88
C ARG A 73 2.50 4.67 7.97
N GLU A 74 2.09 4.49 9.22
CA GLU A 74 2.70 5.21 10.34
C GLU A 74 4.19 4.87 10.46
N GLU A 75 4.53 3.58 10.31
CA GLU A 75 5.93 3.13 10.29
C GLU A 75 6.69 3.68 9.07
N THR A 76 6.05 3.69 7.90
CA THR A 76 6.64 4.20 6.66
C THR A 76 6.87 5.71 6.73
N ASP A 77 5.94 6.46 7.32
CA ASP A 77 6.09 7.91 7.53
C ASP A 77 7.24 8.21 8.51
N LYS A 78 7.48 7.38 9.54
CA LYS A 78 8.66 7.53 10.42
C LYS A 78 9.97 7.42 9.61
N VAL A 79 10.06 6.46 8.70
CA VAL A 79 11.22 6.32 7.79
C VAL A 79 11.33 7.52 6.86
N LEU A 80 10.23 7.92 6.24
CA LEU A 80 10.16 9.06 5.33
C LEU A 80 10.74 10.33 5.96
N TYR A 81 10.45 10.56 7.25
CA TYR A 81 10.95 11.73 7.98
C TYR A 81 12.37 11.57 8.55
N SER A 82 12.89 10.34 8.67
CA SER A 82 14.26 10.12 9.15
C SER A 82 15.32 10.20 8.04
N LEU A 83 14.94 9.99 6.78
CA LEU A 83 15.87 9.97 5.65
C LEU A 83 16.54 11.33 5.41
N GLN A 84 17.87 11.31 5.41
CA GLN A 84 18.74 12.40 5.01
C GLN A 84 18.73 12.59 3.50
N LYS A 85 19.12 13.78 3.05
CA LYS A 85 19.04 14.18 1.63
C LYS A 85 19.78 13.21 0.71
N GLU A 86 20.95 12.73 1.12
CA GLU A 86 21.82 11.86 0.34
C GLU A 86 21.24 10.45 0.21
N GLU A 87 20.51 9.98 1.22
CA GLU A 87 19.90 8.64 1.25
C GLU A 87 18.78 8.49 0.21
N TRP A 88 18.16 9.59 -0.22
CA TRP A 88 17.10 9.57 -1.25
C TRP A 88 17.57 9.08 -2.61
N ALA A 89 18.83 9.36 -2.96
CA ALA A 89 19.43 8.97 -4.23
C ALA A 89 20.15 7.62 -4.15
N GLN A 90 20.21 6.99 -2.97
CA GLN A 90 20.85 5.69 -2.80
C GLN A 90 20.09 4.62 -3.58
N PHE A 91 20.83 3.80 -4.32
CA PHE A 91 20.28 2.64 -5.01
C PHE A 91 19.83 1.57 -4.02
N VAL A 92 18.70 0.97 -4.34
CA VAL A 92 18.07 -0.13 -3.62
C VAL A 92 18.28 -1.38 -4.45
N ASP A 93 18.82 -2.42 -3.81
CA ASP A 93 18.96 -3.73 -4.43
C ASP A 93 17.59 -4.43 -4.45
N VAL A 94 16.96 -4.47 -5.63
CA VAL A 94 15.64 -5.07 -5.87
C VAL A 94 15.84 -6.53 -6.25
N PRO A 95 15.16 -7.48 -5.57
CA PRO A 95 15.31 -8.89 -5.89
C PRO A 95 14.73 -9.22 -7.26
N ASP A 96 15.25 -10.30 -7.86
CA ASP A 96 14.68 -10.85 -9.09
C ASP A 96 13.33 -11.51 -8.80
N PHE A 97 12.30 -11.11 -9.56
CA PHE A 97 10.99 -11.70 -9.49
C PHE A 97 10.84 -12.82 -10.53
N SER A 98 10.14 -13.90 -10.13
CA SER A 98 9.99 -15.11 -10.96
C SER A 98 9.22 -14.88 -12.27
N ASP A 99 8.45 -13.80 -12.36
CA ASP A 99 7.72 -13.37 -13.55
C ASP A 99 8.58 -12.53 -14.51
N GLY A 100 9.85 -12.31 -14.16
CA GLY A 100 10.79 -11.50 -14.93
C GLY A 100 10.54 -10.00 -14.82
N TRP A 101 9.69 -9.54 -13.89
CA TRP A 101 9.48 -8.13 -13.66
C TRP A 101 10.79 -7.46 -13.20
N GLN A 102 11.07 -6.29 -13.76
CA GLN A 102 12.22 -5.46 -13.44
C GLN A 102 11.75 -4.02 -13.28
N PRO A 103 12.39 -3.23 -12.40
CA PRO A 103 12.03 -1.83 -12.23
C PRO A 103 12.24 -1.05 -13.55
N PRO A 104 11.30 -0.16 -13.93
CA PRO A 104 11.37 0.55 -15.22
C PRO A 104 12.45 1.63 -15.28
N SER A 105 13.11 1.91 -14.14
CA SER A 105 14.20 2.86 -13.97
C SER A 105 15.09 2.39 -12.83
N GLU A 106 16.26 3.00 -12.68
CA GLU A 106 17.16 2.68 -11.57
C GLU A 106 16.44 2.84 -10.21
N PRO A 107 16.35 1.78 -9.40
CA PRO A 107 15.56 1.80 -8.17
C PRO A 107 16.32 2.51 -7.06
N THR A 108 16.07 3.80 -6.86
CA THR A 108 16.53 4.54 -5.68
C THR A 108 15.52 4.50 -4.54
N MET A 109 15.90 4.95 -3.34
CA MET A 109 14.94 5.15 -2.25
C MET A 109 13.77 6.07 -2.68
N GLN A 110 14.05 7.13 -3.43
CA GLN A 110 13.00 7.99 -3.99
C GLN A 110 12.06 7.23 -4.92
N TRP A 111 12.61 6.40 -5.82
CA TRP A 111 11.81 5.56 -6.72
C TRP A 111 10.92 4.60 -5.93
N LEU A 112 11.45 4.00 -4.87
CA LEU A 112 10.74 3.04 -4.03
C LEU A 112 9.49 3.65 -3.39
N PHE A 113 9.61 4.83 -2.76
CA PHE A 113 8.45 5.52 -2.21
C PHE A 113 7.44 5.91 -3.29
N HIS A 114 7.91 6.33 -4.48
CA HIS A 114 7.02 6.61 -5.60
C HIS A 114 6.26 5.35 -6.07
N HIS A 115 6.94 4.20 -6.14
CA HIS A 115 6.34 2.92 -6.49
C HIS A 115 5.24 2.53 -5.50
N VAL A 116 5.53 2.58 -4.19
CA VAL A 116 4.57 2.27 -3.11
C VAL A 116 3.32 3.16 -3.19
N TYR A 117 3.48 4.48 -3.33
CA TYR A 117 2.32 5.38 -3.36
C TYR A 117 1.49 5.25 -4.65
N SER A 118 2.13 4.91 -5.77
CA SER A 118 1.42 4.66 -7.03
C SER A 118 0.67 3.33 -7.00
N HIS A 119 1.26 2.30 -6.40
CA HIS A 119 0.63 0.99 -6.16
C HIS A 119 -0.61 1.12 -5.28
N GLU A 120 -0.53 1.89 -4.19
CA GLU A 120 -1.68 2.21 -3.35
C GLU A 120 -2.81 2.89 -4.13
N ALA A 121 -2.51 3.90 -4.94
CA ALA A 121 -3.53 4.60 -5.73
C ALA A 121 -4.23 3.65 -6.72
N TYR A 122 -3.47 2.74 -7.35
CA TYR A 122 -4.01 1.71 -8.24
C TYR A 122 -4.99 0.78 -7.50
N HIS A 123 -4.60 0.25 -6.34
CA HIS A 123 -5.44 -0.67 -5.57
C HIS A 123 -6.62 0.01 -4.88
N ALA A 124 -6.49 1.28 -4.49
CA ALA A 124 -7.64 2.07 -4.04
C ALA A 124 -8.71 2.18 -5.15
N GLY A 125 -8.30 2.38 -6.40
CA GLY A 125 -9.20 2.32 -7.55
C GLY A 125 -9.95 0.98 -7.66
N GLN A 126 -9.26 -0.14 -7.41
CA GLN A 126 -9.90 -1.47 -7.39
C GLN A 126 -10.97 -1.58 -6.30
N VAL A 127 -10.75 -1.04 -5.10
CA VAL A 127 -11.78 -1.00 -4.04
C VAL A 127 -13.04 -0.30 -4.54
N GLY A 128 -12.90 0.83 -5.25
CA GLY A 128 -14.01 1.52 -5.89
C GLY A 128 -14.76 0.66 -6.90
N VAL A 129 -14.04 -0.07 -7.75
CA VAL A 129 -14.62 -1.00 -8.73
C VAL A 129 -15.37 -2.14 -8.02
N ILE A 130 -14.76 -2.78 -7.02
CA ILE A 130 -15.36 -3.88 -6.25
C ILE A 130 -16.68 -3.41 -5.62
N ALA A 131 -16.68 -2.25 -4.97
CA ALA A 131 -17.88 -1.71 -4.33
C ALA A 131 -19.04 -1.54 -5.32
N ARG A 132 -18.76 -0.93 -6.48
CA ARG A 132 -19.76 -0.67 -7.51
C ARG A 132 -20.28 -1.95 -8.16
N LEU A 133 -19.42 -2.92 -8.44
CA LEU A 133 -19.83 -4.22 -9.01
C LEU A 133 -20.75 -5.01 -8.07
N ASN A 134 -20.58 -4.85 -6.75
CA ASN A 134 -21.43 -5.48 -5.75
C ASN A 134 -22.65 -4.62 -5.35
N GLY A 135 -22.91 -3.51 -6.06
CA GLY A 135 -24.14 -2.72 -5.90
C GLY A 135 -24.17 -1.79 -4.69
N PHE A 136 -23.05 -1.53 -4.03
CA PHE A 136 -22.98 -0.59 -2.90
C PHE A 136 -22.13 0.65 -3.20
N GLY A 137 -22.19 1.64 -2.30
CA GLY A 137 -21.43 2.88 -2.42
C GLY A 137 -19.93 2.61 -2.40
N GLY A 138 -19.19 3.26 -3.29
CA GLY A 138 -17.72 3.28 -3.29
C GLY A 138 -17.16 4.54 -2.62
N PRO A 139 -15.85 4.56 -2.36
CA PRO A 139 -15.13 5.77 -1.95
C PRO A 139 -15.26 6.91 -2.98
N LEU A 140 -15.11 8.16 -2.52
CA LEU A 140 -15.40 9.39 -3.27
C LEU A 140 -14.14 10.07 -3.85
N PHE A 141 -13.41 9.35 -4.69
CA PHE A 141 -12.32 9.88 -5.49
C PHE A 141 -12.63 9.85 -6.99
#